data_AF-M7CG87-F1
#
_entry.id   AF-M7CG87-F1
#
_cell.length_a   1.000
_cell.length_b   1.000
_cell.length_c   1.000
_cell.angle_alpha   90.00
_cell.angle_beta   90.00
_cell.angle_gamma   90.00
#
_symmetry.space_group_name_H-M   'P 1'
#
loop_
_entity.id
_entity.type
_entity.pdbx_description
1 polymer ?
#
loop_
_entity_poly.entity_id
_entity_poly.type
_entity_poly.pdbx_seq_one_letter_code
_entity_poly.pdbx_strand_id
1 'polypeptide(L)'
;MDKAIENPTSTEIQDVCAAIGLNVLVEKNKLYPREWNRDVQYRGRVRVQLKLEDGNPCLPQFPTRKSVMLYAAETIPKLKTRTQKMGGSDQNLQPGEGGKKGKGKKKK
;
A
#
# COMPACT_ATOMS: atom_id res chain seq x y z
N MET A 1 -13.67 12.59 10.19
CA MET A 1 -12.87 11.43 9.72
C MET A 1 -11.80 11.93 8.76
N ASP A 2 -11.25 13.12 9.04
CA ASP A 2 -10.90 14.04 7.95
C ASP A 2 -9.45 13.89 7.50
N LYS A 3 -8.72 12.99 8.16
CA LYS A 3 -7.32 12.66 7.88
C LYS A 3 -7.16 11.32 7.18
N ALA A 4 -8.25 10.58 6.94
CA ALA A 4 -8.17 9.35 6.17
C ALA A 4 -7.95 9.67 4.69
N ILE A 5 -7.33 8.75 3.97
CA ILE A 5 -7.10 8.87 2.54
C ILE A 5 -7.86 7.80 1.78
N GLU A 6 -8.15 8.08 0.51
CA GLU A 6 -8.89 7.17 -0.34
C GLU A 6 -8.00 6.04 -0.88
N ASN A 7 -8.46 4.80 -0.70
CA ASN A 7 -7.85 3.58 -1.23
C ASN A 7 -6.32 3.47 -1.00
N PRO A 8 -5.81 3.61 0.23
CA PRO A 8 -4.38 3.43 0.51
C PRO A 8 -3.95 1.99 0.23
N THR A 9 -2.78 1.82 -0.39
CA THR A 9 -2.18 0.48 -0.59
C THR A 9 -1.12 0.17 0.46
N SER A 10 -0.91 -1.11 0.76
CA SER A 10 0.15 -1.52 1.70
C SER A 10 1.55 -1.11 1.24
N THR A 11 1.75 -1.00 -0.08
CA THR A 11 3.02 -0.56 -0.67
C THR A 11 3.26 0.93 -0.42
N GLU A 12 2.26 1.79 -0.63
CA GLU A 12 2.40 3.21 -0.34
C GLU A 12 2.69 3.46 1.15
N ILE A 13 2.03 2.72 2.04
CA ILE A 13 2.29 2.79 3.49
C ILE A 13 3.72 2.34 3.81
N GLN A 14 4.22 1.29 3.15
CA GLN A 14 5.61 0.87 3.29
C GLN A 14 6.57 1.97 2.86
N ASP A 15 6.38 2.53 1.66
CA ASP A 15 7.31 3.51 1.08
C ASP A 15 7.43 4.75 1.95
N VAL A 16 6.31 5.29 2.45
CA VAL A 16 6.34 6.49 3.32
C VAL A 16 6.97 6.20 4.69
N CYS A 17 6.78 4.99 5.23
CA CYS A 17 7.40 4.61 6.51
C CYS A 17 8.89 4.28 6.34
N ALA A 18 9.29 3.65 5.25
CA ALA A 18 10.69 3.36 4.95
C ALA A 18 11.47 4.65 4.69
N ALA A 19 10.87 5.63 4.00
CA ALA A 19 11.50 6.91 3.68
C ALA A 19 11.93 7.73 4.91
N ILE A 20 11.23 7.57 6.04
CA ILE A 20 11.57 8.23 7.31
C ILE A 20 12.50 7.40 8.20
N GLY A 21 12.95 6.23 7.73
CA GLY A 21 13.86 5.35 8.45
C GLY A 21 13.19 4.43 9.47
N LEU A 22 11.87 4.21 9.40
CA LEU A 22 11.24 3.15 10.20
C LEU A 22 11.57 1.78 9.60
N ASN A 23 11.87 0.82 10.46
CA ASN A 23 12.04 -0.57 10.03
C ASN A 23 10.67 -1.18 9.71
N VAL A 24 10.46 -1.53 8.44
CA VAL A 24 9.17 -1.99 7.91
C VAL A 24 9.28 -3.28 7.12
N LEU A 25 8.27 -4.13 7.27
CA LEU A 25 8.13 -5.39 6.53
C LEU A 25 6.71 -5.52 5.99
N VAL A 26 6.56 -5.92 4.73
CA VAL A 26 5.26 -6.10 4.08
C VAL A 26 4.93 -7.57 3.91
N GLU A 27 3.78 -7.95 4.45
CA GLU A 27 3.19 -9.27 4.26
C GLU A 27 2.09 -9.18 3.19
N LYS A 28 2.48 -9.32 1.92
CA LYS A 28 1.61 -9.08 0.75
C LYS A 28 0.34 -9.93 0.70
N ASN A 29 0.37 -11.13 1.28
CA ASN A 29 -0.74 -12.10 1.21
C ASN A 29 -1.67 -12.06 2.43
N LYS A 30 -1.45 -11.16 3.40
CA LYS A 30 -2.36 -11.05 4.55
C LYS A 30 -3.57 -10.19 4.19
N LEU A 31 -4.75 -10.64 4.60
CA LEU A 31 -6.01 -9.92 4.43
C LEU A 31 -6.56 -9.54 5.80
N TYR A 32 -7.08 -8.32 5.91
CA TYR A 32 -7.76 -7.90 7.13
C TYR A 32 -9.11 -8.63 7.25
N PRO A 33 -9.46 -9.23 8.40
CA PRO A 33 -10.66 -10.07 8.50
C PRO A 33 -11.99 -9.38 8.17
N ARG A 34 -12.07 -8.05 8.31
CA ARG A 34 -13.27 -7.27 7.95
C ARG A 34 -13.23 -6.71 6.52
N GLU A 35 -12.11 -6.89 5.81
CA GLU A 35 -12.02 -6.55 4.40
C GLU A 35 -12.74 -7.64 3.59
N TRP A 36 -13.78 -7.24 2.89
CA TRP A 36 -14.60 -8.15 2.10
C TRP A 36 -13.97 -8.37 0.71
N ASN A 37 -13.29 -7.35 0.19
CA ASN A 37 -12.71 -7.40 -1.14
C ASN A 37 -11.39 -8.18 -1.10
N ARG A 38 -11.31 -9.23 -1.92
CA ARG A 38 -10.13 -10.10 -2.02
C ARG A 38 -9.21 -9.71 -3.15
N ASP A 39 -9.37 -8.59 -3.83
CA ASP A 39 -8.44 -8.18 -4.89
C ASP A 39 -7.06 -7.86 -4.32
N VAL A 40 -6.03 -8.00 -5.16
CA VAL A 40 -4.62 -7.84 -4.75
C VAL A 40 -4.35 -6.44 -4.16
N GLN A 41 -5.06 -5.42 -4.60
CA GLN A 41 -4.91 -4.04 -4.13
C GLN A 41 -5.35 -3.82 -2.66
N TYR A 42 -6.28 -4.64 -2.15
CA TYR A 42 -6.79 -4.57 -0.77
C TYR A 42 -6.11 -5.57 0.17
N ARG A 43 -5.21 -6.40 -0.38
CA ARG A 43 -4.36 -7.31 0.40
C ARG A 43 -3.08 -6.60 0.83
N GLY A 44 -2.59 -6.98 2.00
CA GLY A 44 -1.31 -6.54 2.52
C GLY A 44 -1.38 -6.16 3.99
N ARG A 45 -0.32 -6.46 4.73
CA ARG A 45 -0.12 -5.97 6.11
C ARG A 45 1.29 -5.42 6.25
N VAL A 46 1.39 -4.17 6.70
CA VAL A 46 2.67 -3.55 7.02
C VAL A 46 2.97 -3.76 8.50
N ARG A 47 4.12 -4.37 8.79
CA ARG A 47 4.69 -4.46 10.13
C ARG A 47 5.71 -3.36 10.29
N VAL A 48 5.57 -2.59 11.37
CA VAL A 48 6.46 -1.47 11.70
C VAL A 48 7.07 -1.73 13.06
N GLN A 49 8.39 -1.62 13.16
CA GLN A 49 9.07 -1.61 14.44
C GLN A 49 8.92 -0.22 15.07
N LEU A 50 8.23 -0.15 16.22
CA LEU A 50 8.05 1.10 16.95
C LEU A 50 9.01 1.26 18.11
N LYS A 51 9.47 0.14 18.68
CA LYS A 51 10.32 0.12 19.87
C LYS A 51 11.55 -0.74 19.60
N LEU A 52 12.65 -0.31 20.20
CA LEU A 52 13.88 -1.09 20.30
C LEU A 52 13.74 -2.11 21.44
N GLU A 53 14.75 -2.97 21.58
CA GLU A 53 14.81 -3.99 22.62
C GLU A 53 14.71 -3.38 24.03
N ASP A 54 15.30 -2.20 24.22
CA ASP A 54 15.27 -1.42 25.47
C ASP A 54 13.89 -0.78 25.78
N GLY A 55 12.88 -0.99 24.93
CA GLY A 55 11.52 -0.46 25.12
C GLY A 55 11.35 1.01 24.70
N ASN A 56 12.45 1.71 24.40
CA ASN A 56 12.44 3.07 23.84
C ASN A 56 11.91 3.09 22.40
N PRO A 57 11.23 4.18 21.97
CA PRO A 57 10.75 4.30 20.60
C PRO A 57 11.92 4.38 19.61
N CYS A 58 11.80 3.71 18.45
CA CYS A 58 12.83 3.75 17.40
C CYS A 58 13.02 5.18 16.86
N LEU A 59 11.92 5.92 16.74
CA LEU A 59 11.93 7.33 16.36
C LEU A 59 11.09 8.12 17.37
N PRO A 60 11.66 9.16 18.02
CA PRO A 60 10.95 9.92 19.05
C PRO A 60 9.72 10.64 18.52
N GLN A 61 9.69 10.97 17.21
CA GLN A 61 8.50 11.56 16.57
C GLN A 61 7.34 10.56 16.41
N PHE A 62 7.59 9.25 16.54
CA PHE A 62 6.59 8.20 16.35
C PHE A 62 6.46 7.28 17.58
N PRO A 63 6.02 7.80 18.74
CA PRO A 63 5.91 7.01 19.96
C PRO A 63 4.74 6.00 19.93
N THR A 64 3.77 6.19 19.02
CA THR A 64 2.55 5.36 18.97
C THR A 64 2.24 4.86 17.56
N ARG A 65 1.44 3.80 17.46
CA ARG A 65 0.89 3.35 16.17
C ARG A 65 0.05 4.45 15.51
N LYS A 66 -0.69 5.24 16.31
CA LYS A 66 -1.56 6.31 15.82
C LYS A 66 -0.75 7.44 15.15
N SER A 67 0.39 7.83 15.71
CA SER A 67 1.27 8.84 15.08
C SER A 67 1.78 8.37 13.72
N VAL A 68 2.13 7.10 13.57
CA VAL A 68 2.54 6.55 12.26
C VAL A 68 1.40 6.56 11.26
N MET A 69 0.19 6.12 11.66
CA MET A 69 -0.98 6.11 10.78
C MET A 69 -1.35 7.52 10.29
N LEU A 70 -1.30 8.53 11.17
CA LEU A 70 -1.57 9.92 10.81
C LEU A 70 -0.54 10.47 9.83
N TYR A 71 0.74 10.19 10.07
CA TYR A 71 1.82 10.60 9.18
C TYR A 71 1.70 9.96 7.79
N ALA A 72 1.42 8.66 7.73
CA ALA A 72 1.21 7.96 6.47
C ALA A 72 0.04 8.58 5.69
N ALA A 73 -1.08 8.85 6.36
CA ALA A 73 -2.23 9.46 5.72
C ALA A 73 -1.97 10.90 5.24
N GLU A 74 -1.12 11.67 5.93
CA GLU A 74 -0.73 13.01 5.47
C GLU A 74 0.26 12.97 4.29
N THR A 75 1.12 11.95 4.23
CA THR A 75 2.24 11.89 3.29
C THR A 75 1.90 11.17 1.99
N ILE A 76 1.05 10.13 2.04
CA ILE A 76 0.67 9.35 0.84
C ILE A 76 0.06 10.22 -0.28
N PRO A 77 -0.83 11.19 -0.01
CA PRO A 77 -1.35 12.08 -1.05
C PRO A 77 -0.27 12.90 -1.76
N LYS A 78 0.85 13.16 -1.08
CA LYS A 78 1.99 13.94 -1.62
C LYS A 78 2.93 13.09 -2.48
N LEU A 79 2.71 11.77 -2.57
CA LEU A 79 3.53 10.88 -3.41
C LEU A 79 3.36 11.20 -4.90
N LYS A 80 4.48 11.22 -5.63
CA LYS A 80 4.50 11.45 -7.09
C LYS A 80 3.60 10.47 -7.86
N THR A 81 3.51 9.23 -7.38
CA THR A 81 2.68 8.16 -7.94
C THR A 81 1.18 8.45 -7.85
N ARG A 82 0.74 9.27 -6.88
CA ARG A 82 -0.65 9.74 -6.74
C ARG A 82 -0.89 11.02 -7.53
N THR A 83 0.04 11.97 -7.47
CA THR A 83 -0.13 13.28 -8.14
C THR A 83 -0.10 13.20 -9.67
N GLN A 84 0.65 12.25 -10.26
CA GLN A 84 0.62 12.04 -11.73
C GLN A 84 -0.64 11.35 -12.24
N LYS A 85 -1.39 10.63 -11.40
CA LYS A 85 -2.65 9.97 -11.82
C LYS A 85 -3.81 10.96 -12.02
N MET A 86 -3.69 12.18 -11.51
CA MET A 86 -4.69 13.24 -11.76
C MET A 86 -4.67 13.79 -13.20
N GLY A 87 -3.78 13.29 -14.07
CA GLY A 87 -3.71 13.63 -15.50
C GLY A 87 -4.42 12.67 -16.46
N GLY A 88 -5.14 11.65 -15.97
CA GLY A 88 -5.81 10.70 -16.86
C GLY A 88 -6.85 9.84 -16.15
N SER A 89 -8.11 10.21 -16.35
CA SER A 89 -9.33 9.38 -16.43
C SER A 89 -9.42 8.07 -15.63
N ASP A 90 -10.46 8.02 -14.79
CA ASP A 90 -11.36 6.90 -14.50
C ASP A 90 -10.95 5.47 -14.86
N GLN A 91 -11.14 4.60 -13.87
CA GLN A 91 -11.49 3.18 -14.00
C GLN A 91 -10.54 2.31 -14.82
N ASN A 92 -9.79 1.46 -14.11
CA ASN A 92 -9.53 0.12 -14.64
C ASN A 92 -9.71 -0.91 -13.53
N LEU A 93 -10.96 -1.37 -13.39
CA LEU A 93 -11.27 -2.73 -13.00
C LEU A 93 -10.53 -3.64 -13.98
N GLN A 94 -9.38 -4.17 -13.56
CA GLN A 94 -8.65 -5.13 -14.37
C GLN A 94 -9.19 -6.53 -14.04
N PRO A 95 -9.92 -7.21 -14.94
CA PRO A 95 -10.23 -8.62 -14.75
C PRO A 95 -8.95 -9.42 -15.01
N GLY A 96 -8.58 -10.27 -14.06
CA GLY A 96 -7.70 -11.39 -14.35
C GLY A 96 -8.40 -12.38 -15.26
N GLU A 97 -7.70 -12.88 -16.28
CA GLU A 97 -7.63 -14.27 -16.76
C GLU A 97 -7.20 -14.34 -18.22
N GLY A 98 -6.57 -15.46 -18.59
CA GLY A 98 -6.72 -15.99 -19.93
C GLY A 98 -5.43 -16.12 -20.73
N GLY A 99 -4.90 -17.34 -20.80
CA GLY A 99 -3.69 -17.73 -21.49
C GLY A 99 -3.56 -17.26 -22.94
N LYS A 100 -2.33 -16.90 -23.32
CA LYS A 100 -1.89 -16.80 -24.71
C LYS A 100 -1.97 -18.17 -25.38
N LYS A 101 -3.09 -18.48 -26.04
CA LYS A 101 -3.21 -19.56 -27.03
C LYS A 101 -3.08 -18.92 -28.42
N GLY A 102 -1.86 -18.93 -28.95
CA GLY A 102 -1.54 -18.42 -30.29
C GLY A 102 -2.25 -19.25 -31.37
N LYS A 103 -3.15 -18.61 -32.11
CA LYS A 103 -3.85 -19.17 -33.27
C LYS A 103 -3.08 -18.75 -34.53
N GLY A 104 -2.09 -19.56 -34.92
CA GLY A 104 -1.30 -19.39 -36.14
C GLY A 104 -1.95 -20.06 -37.35
N LYS A 105 -2.21 -19.27 -38.40
CA LYS A 105 -2.96 -19.60 -39.61
C LYS A 105 -2.35 -20.72 -40.45
N LYS A 106 -3.24 -21.61 -40.92
CA LYS A 106 -3.11 -22.45 -42.12
C LYS A 106 -2.91 -21.54 -43.34
N LYS A 107 -1.87 -21.76 -44.15
CA LYS A 107 -1.77 -21.28 -45.53
C LYS A 107 -1.42 -22.45 -46.45
N LYS A 108 -2.02 -22.34 -47.64
CA LYS A 108 -2.12 -23.25 -48.77
C LYS A 108 -0.78 -23.73 -49.30
#